data_AF-A0A7X7RLX6-F1
#
_entry.id   AF-A0A7X7RLX6-F1
#
_cell.length_a   1.000
_cell.length_b   1.000
_cell.length_c   1.000
_cell.angle_alpha   90.00
_cell.angle_beta   90.00
_cell.angle_gamma   90.00
#
_symmetry.space_group_name_H-M   'P 1'
#
loop_
_entity.id
_entity.type
_entity.pdbx_description
1 polymer ?
#
loop_
_entity_poly.entity_id
_entity_poly.type
_entity_poly.pdbx_seq_one_letter_code
_entity_poly.pdbx_strand_id
1 'polypeptide(L)'
;MEHLFIDTFRTGGWSPKYEYVDPEVARWRRRYRSEPPANPRDPRWCALVAETTHAYFVALGSRLKASGRPVRLMLGVSRVKRLGDEPDDMLLARGIDWKRLVREKAIDAVVLYDVAWDATRPFESTRDIYREVIAFCAGRCQVLCPMSAYSFTGKGLPAYQKATGLSAEKVAGELLRIAWEEGADGVNMECVDYNNYAPGVRAEMRRLLDGPFRFKRRKKEK
;
A
#
# COMPACT_ATOMS: atom_id res chain seq x y z
N MET A 1 -13.81 3.22 -17.06
CA MET A 1 -12.67 3.89 -16.38
C MET A 1 -11.57 2.86 -16.28
N GLU A 2 -10.37 3.21 -16.71
CA GLU A 2 -9.24 2.29 -16.75
C GLU A 2 -8.33 2.50 -15.55
N HIS A 3 -7.51 1.51 -15.22
CA HIS A 3 -6.63 1.54 -14.07
C HIS A 3 -5.22 1.12 -14.50
N LEU A 4 -4.22 1.94 -14.20
CA LEU A 4 -2.81 1.57 -14.29
C LEU A 4 -2.30 1.31 -12.87
N PHE A 5 -2.00 0.05 -12.59
CA PHE A 5 -1.49 -0.37 -11.29
C PHE A 5 0.01 -0.60 -11.33
N ILE A 6 0.75 0.14 -10.50
CA ILE A 6 2.18 -0.06 -10.31
C ILE A 6 2.40 -1.00 -9.13
N ASP A 7 2.68 -2.26 -9.44
CA ASP A 7 2.99 -3.29 -8.47
C ASP A 7 4.43 -3.13 -7.97
N THR A 8 4.60 -2.76 -6.70
CA THR A 8 5.90 -2.53 -6.06
C THR A 8 6.49 -3.77 -5.38
N PHE A 9 5.73 -4.87 -5.33
CA PHE A 9 6.15 -6.12 -4.72
C PHE A 9 6.78 -7.06 -5.74
N ARG A 10 6.23 -7.12 -6.96
CA ARG A 10 6.68 -7.97 -8.07
C ARG A 10 7.67 -7.28 -9.03
N THR A 11 8.28 -6.17 -8.61
CA THR A 11 9.29 -5.41 -9.39
C THR A 11 10.64 -6.15 -9.59
N GLY A 12 10.66 -7.49 -9.54
CA GLY A 12 11.88 -8.28 -9.68
C GLY A 12 12.87 -8.12 -8.53
N GLY A 13 12.42 -7.62 -7.37
CA GLY A 13 13.27 -7.38 -6.21
C GLY A 13 14.07 -6.08 -6.27
N TRP A 14 13.75 -5.17 -7.21
CA TRP A 14 14.38 -3.85 -7.28
C TRP A 14 14.28 -3.08 -5.95
N SER A 15 15.35 -2.36 -5.62
CA SER A 15 15.53 -1.61 -4.38
C SER A 15 16.62 -0.56 -4.57
N PRO A 16 16.78 0.40 -3.63
CA PRO A 16 17.82 1.43 -3.72
C PRO A 16 19.27 0.90 -3.85
N LYS A 17 19.51 -0.39 -3.59
CA LYS A 17 20.83 -1.02 -3.80
C LYS A 17 21.23 -1.08 -5.28
N TYR A 18 20.26 -1.07 -6.20
CA TYR A 18 20.53 -1.12 -7.64
C TYR A 18 20.74 0.28 -8.24
N GLU A 19 20.53 1.33 -7.45
CA GLU A 19 20.65 2.72 -7.90
C GLU A 19 22.05 3.30 -7.66
N TYR A 20 23.03 2.47 -7.26
CA TYR A 20 24.45 2.87 -7.24
C TYR A 20 25.02 2.89 -8.66
N VAL A 21 24.35 3.64 -9.54
CA VAL A 21 24.70 3.87 -10.93
C VAL A 21 25.30 5.26 -11.07
N ASP A 22 26.15 5.46 -12.08
CA ASP A 22 26.93 6.71 -12.24
C ASP A 22 26.10 7.99 -12.15
N PRO A 23 24.89 8.10 -12.78
CA PRO A 23 24.09 9.32 -12.67
C PRO A 23 23.66 9.66 -11.24
N GLU A 24 23.27 8.64 -10.47
CA GLU A 24 22.77 8.79 -9.10
C GLU A 24 23.92 9.04 -8.11
N VAL A 25 25.03 8.33 -8.27
CA VAL A 25 26.26 8.57 -7.50
C VAL A 25 26.80 9.98 -7.77
N ALA A 26 26.81 10.42 -9.03
CA ALA A 26 27.22 11.78 -9.38
C ALA A 26 26.26 12.83 -8.79
N ARG A 27 24.94 12.57 -8.79
CA ARG A 27 23.94 13.44 -8.16
C ARG A 27 24.18 13.54 -6.65
N TRP A 28 24.47 12.43 -5.99
CA TRP A 28 24.83 12.40 -4.57
C TRP A 28 26.09 13.23 -4.30
N ARG A 29 27.19 12.96 -4.99
CA ARG A 29 28.48 13.68 -4.81
C ARG A 29 28.33 15.18 -5.01
N ARG A 30 27.52 15.61 -5.98
CA ARG A 30 27.23 17.04 -6.19
C ARG A 30 26.47 17.65 -5.01
N ARG A 31 25.47 16.94 -4.46
CA ARG A 31 24.60 17.44 -3.39
C ARG A 31 25.27 17.42 -2.01
N TYR A 32 25.91 16.31 -1.66
CA TYR A 32 26.42 16.05 -0.30
C TYR A 32 27.94 16.19 -0.18
N ARG A 33 28.65 16.41 -1.29
CA ARG A 33 30.12 16.54 -1.33
C ARG A 33 30.84 15.36 -0.69
N SER A 34 30.27 14.16 -0.83
CA SER A 34 30.79 12.91 -0.28
C SER A 34 30.44 11.72 -1.19
N GLU A 35 30.98 10.54 -0.89
CA GLU A 35 30.50 9.28 -1.47
C GLU A 35 29.15 8.87 -0.86
N PRO A 36 28.28 8.16 -1.61
CA PRO A 36 27.06 7.62 -1.06
C PRO A 36 27.37 6.59 0.05
N PRO A 37 26.48 6.46 1.05
CA PRO A 37 26.65 5.50 2.13
C PRO A 37 26.70 4.07 1.56
N ALA A 38 27.50 3.18 2.15
CA ALA A 38 27.57 1.79 1.73
C ALA A 38 26.28 1.00 2.05
N ASN A 39 25.52 1.45 3.06
CA ASN A 39 24.23 0.85 3.39
C ASN A 39 23.16 1.34 2.39
N PRO A 40 22.60 0.46 1.54
CA PRO A 40 21.58 0.84 0.57
C PRO A 40 20.24 1.22 1.21
N ARG A 41 20.08 1.00 2.52
CA ARG A 41 18.91 1.42 3.30
C ARG A 41 19.19 2.68 4.14
N ASP A 42 20.30 3.39 3.92
CA ASP A 42 20.50 4.70 4.55
C ASP A 42 19.37 5.64 4.12
N PRO A 43 18.62 6.25 5.06
CA PRO A 43 17.47 7.09 4.74
C PRO A 43 17.77 8.23 3.76
N ARG A 44 18.98 8.80 3.80
CA ARG A 44 19.36 9.90 2.90
C ARG A 44 19.57 9.38 1.48
N TRP A 45 20.18 8.20 1.33
CA TRP A 45 20.34 7.54 0.03
C TRP A 45 18.97 7.20 -0.55
N CYS A 46 18.11 6.57 0.24
CA CYS A 46 16.75 6.24 -0.16
C CYS A 46 15.93 7.48 -0.53
N ALA A 47 16.07 8.58 0.21
CA ALA A 47 15.40 9.85 -0.08
C ALA A 47 15.88 10.46 -1.41
N LEU A 48 17.18 10.41 -1.69
CA LEU A 48 17.72 10.85 -2.99
C LEU A 48 17.12 9.98 -4.12
N VAL A 49 17.25 8.65 -4.04
CA VAL A 49 16.64 7.72 -5.01
C VAL A 49 15.14 7.98 -5.20
N ALA A 50 14.42 8.27 -4.13
CA ALA A 50 13.00 8.56 -4.16
C ALA A 50 12.62 9.82 -4.94
N GLU A 51 13.55 10.76 -5.16
CA GLU A 51 13.30 11.89 -6.06
C GLU A 51 13.17 11.45 -7.52
N THR A 52 13.93 10.43 -7.93
CA THR A 52 13.87 9.88 -9.29
C THR A 52 12.57 9.10 -9.50
N THR A 53 12.20 8.26 -8.53
CA THR A 53 10.92 7.54 -8.59
C THR A 53 9.74 8.50 -8.54
N HIS A 54 9.80 9.53 -7.70
CA HIS A 54 8.78 10.58 -7.62
C HIS A 54 8.60 11.30 -8.96
N ALA A 55 9.69 11.76 -9.58
CA ALA A 55 9.65 12.42 -10.88
C ALA A 55 9.03 11.52 -11.96
N TYR A 56 9.32 10.21 -11.93
CA TYR A 56 8.69 9.24 -12.82
C TYR A 56 7.17 9.17 -12.64
N PHE A 57 6.67 9.07 -11.40
CA PHE A 57 5.22 9.03 -11.14
C PHE A 57 4.51 10.31 -11.59
N VAL A 58 5.11 11.49 -11.35
CA VAL A 58 4.56 12.77 -11.79
C VAL A 58 4.50 12.85 -13.32
N ALA A 59 5.56 12.44 -14.02
CA ALA A 59 5.60 12.42 -15.47
C ALA A 59 4.59 11.41 -16.05
N LEU A 60 4.49 10.22 -15.45
CA LEU A 60 3.53 9.19 -15.83
C LEU A 60 2.09 9.68 -15.68
N GLY A 61 1.74 10.25 -14.52
CA GLY A 61 0.41 10.82 -14.27
C GLY A 61 0.07 11.94 -15.25
N SER A 62 1.03 12.82 -15.57
CA SER A 62 0.86 13.88 -16.57
C SER A 62 0.60 13.32 -17.97
N ARG A 63 1.32 12.26 -18.36
CA ARG A 63 1.14 11.59 -19.65
C ARG A 63 -0.21 10.88 -19.75
N LEU A 64 -0.68 10.24 -18.67
CA LEU A 64 -2.01 9.63 -18.62
C LEU A 64 -3.10 10.69 -18.80
N LYS A 65 -3.01 11.82 -18.10
CA LYS A 65 -3.96 12.95 -18.26
C LYS A 65 -3.96 13.50 -19.69
N ALA A 66 -2.77 13.70 -20.27
CA ALA A 66 -2.62 14.20 -21.64
C ALA A 66 -3.17 13.24 -22.70
N SER A 67 -3.32 11.95 -22.40
CA SER A 67 -3.91 10.97 -23.32
C SER A 67 -5.42 11.16 -23.57
N GLY A 68 -6.10 11.96 -22.74
CA GLY A 68 -7.55 12.14 -22.79
C GLY A 68 -8.35 10.93 -22.28
N ARG A 69 -7.70 9.82 -21.92
CA ARG A 69 -8.35 8.63 -21.37
C ARG A 69 -8.53 8.76 -19.85
N PRO A 70 -9.69 8.38 -19.29
CA PRO A 70 -9.90 8.36 -17.85
C PRO A 70 -9.21 7.14 -17.22
N VAL A 71 -7.89 7.25 -17.01
CA VAL A 71 -7.04 6.23 -16.37
C VAL A 71 -6.68 6.67 -14.95
N ARG A 72 -6.95 5.83 -13.95
CA ARG A 72 -6.46 6.02 -12.56
C ARG A 72 -5.08 5.42 -12.38
N LEU A 73 -4.14 6.18 -11.83
CA LEU A 73 -2.81 5.70 -11.44
C LEU A 73 -2.83 5.20 -9.99
N MET A 74 -2.57 3.91 -9.81
CA MET A 74 -2.65 3.23 -8.52
C MET A 74 -1.27 2.71 -8.12
N LEU A 75 -0.91 2.87 -6.83
CA LEU A 75 0.38 2.46 -6.30
C LEU A 75 0.22 1.35 -5.25
N GLY A 76 0.92 0.23 -5.46
CA GLY A 76 1.08 -0.81 -4.45
C GLY A 76 1.99 -0.37 -3.30
N VAL A 77 1.55 -0.55 -2.06
CA VAL A 77 2.29 -0.16 -0.85
C VAL A 77 2.28 -1.35 0.12
N SER A 78 3.46 -1.77 0.59
CA SER A 78 3.61 -2.96 1.46
C SER A 78 4.15 -2.59 2.82
N ARG A 79 3.94 -3.48 3.80
CA ARG A 79 4.43 -3.40 5.18
C ARG A 79 4.08 -2.09 5.86
N VAL A 80 2.88 -1.59 5.59
CA VAL A 80 2.44 -0.31 6.13
C VAL A 80 2.26 -0.44 7.64
N LYS A 81 2.94 0.43 8.37
CA LYS A 81 2.88 0.55 9.83
C LYS A 81 2.01 1.75 10.19
N ARG A 82 1.86 2.01 11.48
CA ARG A 82 1.34 3.30 11.95
C ARG A 82 2.19 4.43 11.36
N LEU A 83 1.53 5.50 10.95
CA LEU A 83 2.17 6.64 10.33
C LEU A 83 2.94 7.42 11.39
N GLY A 84 4.20 7.70 11.08
CA GLY A 84 5.07 8.55 11.87
C GLY A 84 6.08 9.27 10.98
N ASP A 85 6.96 10.02 11.61
CA ASP A 85 7.98 10.83 10.93
C ASP A 85 9.16 9.98 10.43
N GLU A 86 9.30 8.77 10.96
CA GLU A 86 10.35 7.84 10.53
C GLU A 86 10.16 7.38 9.07
N PRO A 87 11.28 7.15 8.34
CA PRO A 87 11.26 6.48 7.05
C PRO A 87 10.57 5.12 7.11
N ASP A 88 9.58 4.91 6.26
CA ASP A 88 8.88 3.62 6.18
C ASP A 88 9.59 2.63 5.26
N ASP A 89 9.12 1.38 5.28
CA ASP A 89 9.71 0.30 4.47
C ASP A 89 9.59 0.56 2.97
N MET A 90 8.61 1.34 2.51
CA MET A 90 8.51 1.68 1.08
C MET A 90 9.63 2.63 0.66
N LEU A 91 9.98 3.61 1.49
CA LEU A 91 11.14 4.43 1.24
C LEU A 91 12.43 3.60 1.33
N LEU A 92 12.61 2.85 2.42
CA LEU A 92 13.88 2.17 2.70
C LEU A 92 14.14 0.93 1.83
N ALA A 93 13.10 0.20 1.45
CA ALA A 93 13.22 -1.02 0.66
C ALA A 93 12.97 -0.80 -0.83
N ARG A 94 12.21 0.24 -1.20
CA ARG A 94 11.81 0.51 -2.58
C ARG A 94 12.16 1.90 -3.05
N GLY A 95 12.76 2.79 -2.25
CA GLY A 95 13.05 4.15 -2.71
C GLY A 95 11.80 4.88 -3.21
N ILE A 96 10.64 4.61 -2.61
CA ILE A 96 9.36 5.24 -2.98
C ILE A 96 8.83 5.98 -1.75
N ASP A 97 8.82 7.30 -1.82
CA ASP A 97 8.11 8.15 -0.86
C ASP A 97 6.64 8.28 -1.26
N TRP A 98 5.85 7.24 -0.96
CA TRP A 98 4.42 7.21 -1.28
C TRP A 98 3.65 8.31 -0.52
N LYS A 99 4.10 8.69 0.68
CA LYS A 99 3.50 9.77 1.47
C LYS A 99 3.60 11.10 0.69
N ARG A 100 4.75 11.39 0.08
CA ARG A 100 4.91 12.55 -0.82
C ARG A 100 4.00 12.46 -2.04
N LEU A 101 3.92 11.30 -2.71
CA LEU A 101 3.04 11.11 -3.87
C LEU A 101 1.56 11.39 -3.53
N VAL A 102 1.10 10.97 -2.35
CA VAL A 102 -0.26 11.27 -1.85
C VAL A 102 -0.44 12.76 -1.56
N ARG A 103 0.49 13.40 -0.84
CA ARG A 103 0.41 14.83 -0.50
C ARG A 103 0.31 15.70 -1.75
N GLU A 104 1.07 15.37 -2.77
CA GLU A 104 1.12 16.10 -4.04
C GLU A 104 0.04 15.64 -5.04
N LYS A 105 -0.83 14.68 -4.66
CA LYS A 105 -1.88 14.11 -5.52
C LYS A 105 -1.33 13.58 -6.86
N ALA A 106 -0.14 12.98 -6.82
CA ALA A 106 0.53 12.38 -7.97
C ALA A 106 -0.06 11.00 -8.33
N ILE A 107 -0.81 10.38 -7.42
CA ILE A 107 -1.49 9.09 -7.59
C ILE A 107 -2.96 9.21 -7.20
N ASP A 108 -3.81 8.38 -7.81
CA ASP A 108 -5.25 8.37 -7.59
C ASP A 108 -5.69 7.36 -6.52
N ALA A 109 -4.88 6.32 -6.27
CA ALA A 109 -5.14 5.35 -5.22
C ALA A 109 -3.87 4.75 -4.62
N VAL A 110 -3.93 4.46 -3.33
CA VAL A 110 -3.01 3.58 -2.61
C VAL A 110 -3.64 2.21 -2.47
N VAL A 111 -2.93 1.19 -2.92
CA VAL A 111 -3.32 -0.22 -2.84
C VAL A 111 -2.42 -0.88 -1.81
N LEU A 112 -2.97 -1.17 -0.64
CA LEU A 112 -2.22 -1.81 0.42
C LEU A 112 -2.08 -3.31 0.10
N TYR A 113 -0.84 -3.82 0.14
CA TYR A 113 -0.55 -5.25 0.01
C TYR A 113 -0.65 -5.99 1.33
N ASP A 114 -0.11 -5.39 2.38
CA ASP A 114 -0.22 -5.85 3.76
C ASP A 114 0.04 -4.69 4.72
N VAL A 115 -0.34 -4.89 5.98
CA VAL A 115 -0.05 -4.00 7.10
C VAL A 115 0.70 -4.76 8.17
N ALA A 116 1.60 -4.09 8.87
CA ALA A 116 2.43 -4.67 9.92
C ALA A 116 1.69 -4.67 11.27
N TRP A 117 0.59 -5.41 11.36
CA TRP A 117 -0.22 -5.54 12.57
C TRP A 117 0.51 -6.31 13.70
N ASP A 118 0.10 -6.06 14.94
CA ASP A 118 0.62 -6.66 16.18
C ASP A 118 -0.09 -7.98 16.47
N ALA A 119 0.68 -9.06 16.67
CA ALA A 119 0.14 -10.39 16.89
C ALA A 119 -0.62 -10.58 18.21
N THR A 120 -0.37 -9.74 19.20
CA THR A 120 -1.13 -9.75 20.46
C THR A 120 -2.47 -9.03 20.35
N ARG A 121 -2.64 -8.19 19.31
CA ARG A 121 -3.83 -7.36 19.06
C ARG A 121 -4.14 -7.26 17.56
N PRO A 122 -4.33 -8.38 16.85
CA PRO A 122 -4.25 -8.40 15.39
C PRO A 122 -5.29 -7.50 14.72
N PHE A 123 -6.53 -7.49 15.22
CA PHE A 123 -7.59 -6.67 14.63
C PHE A 123 -7.53 -5.21 15.07
N GLU A 124 -7.22 -4.94 16.34
CA GLU A 124 -7.12 -3.58 16.86
C GLU A 124 -5.96 -2.82 16.21
N SER A 125 -4.79 -3.43 16.12
CA SER A 125 -3.62 -2.80 15.47
C SER A 125 -3.82 -2.61 13.97
N THR A 126 -4.50 -3.55 13.29
CA THR A 126 -4.91 -3.38 11.89
C THR A 126 -5.82 -2.19 11.71
N ARG A 127 -6.82 -2.06 12.60
CA ARG A 127 -7.76 -0.96 12.59
C ARG A 127 -7.06 0.39 12.79
N ASP A 128 -6.12 0.47 13.73
CA ASP A 128 -5.36 1.70 13.98
C ASP A 128 -4.54 2.11 12.75
N ILE A 129 -3.88 1.15 12.09
CA ILE A 129 -3.14 1.40 10.85
C ILE A 129 -4.08 1.86 9.73
N TYR A 130 -5.20 1.16 9.50
CA TYR A 130 -6.17 1.54 8.47
C TYR A 130 -6.70 2.95 8.71
N ARG A 131 -7.08 3.28 9.95
CA ARG A 131 -7.61 4.60 10.31
C ARG A 131 -6.63 5.71 9.96
N GLU A 132 -5.36 5.54 10.32
CA GLU A 132 -4.32 6.54 10.04
C GLU A 132 -4.07 6.70 8.54
N VAL A 133 -3.95 5.60 7.80
CA VAL A 133 -3.73 5.63 6.35
C VAL A 133 -4.91 6.26 5.62
N ILE A 134 -6.14 5.85 5.96
CA ILE A 134 -7.36 6.39 5.35
C ILE A 134 -7.49 7.89 5.67
N ALA A 135 -7.21 8.30 6.91
CA ALA A 135 -7.22 9.71 7.28
C ALA A 135 -6.16 10.52 6.52
N PHE A 136 -4.95 9.96 6.35
CA PHE A 136 -3.88 10.59 5.59
C PHE A 136 -4.21 10.73 4.10
N CYS A 137 -4.91 9.78 3.50
CA CYS A 137 -5.29 9.81 2.09
C CYS A 137 -6.57 10.61 1.81
N ALA A 138 -7.34 10.97 2.84
CA ALA A 138 -8.63 11.65 2.69
C ALA A 138 -8.53 12.92 1.83
N GLY A 139 -9.37 13.00 0.78
CA GLY A 139 -9.40 14.13 -0.16
C GLY A 139 -8.21 14.19 -1.14
N ARG A 140 -7.31 13.21 -1.11
CA ARG A 140 -6.09 13.16 -1.94
C ARG A 140 -6.08 11.97 -2.88
N CYS A 141 -6.36 10.77 -2.37
CA CYS A 141 -6.45 9.55 -3.16
C CYS A 141 -7.36 8.51 -2.49
N GLN A 142 -7.73 7.47 -3.22
CA GLN A 142 -8.47 6.33 -2.68
C GLN A 142 -7.56 5.39 -1.88
N VAL A 143 -8.13 4.62 -0.96
CA VAL A 143 -7.41 3.56 -0.21
C VAL A 143 -8.10 2.22 -0.38
N LEU A 144 -7.36 1.22 -0.88
CA LEU A 144 -7.80 -0.17 -0.93
C LEU A 144 -7.04 -0.98 0.13
N CYS A 145 -7.77 -1.51 1.13
CA CYS A 145 -7.19 -2.28 2.23
C CYS A 145 -6.86 -3.72 1.81
N PRO A 146 -5.81 -4.36 2.36
CA PRO A 146 -5.38 -5.67 1.92
C PRO A 146 -6.34 -6.77 2.38
N MET A 147 -6.57 -7.74 1.50
CA MET A 147 -7.16 -9.05 1.79
C MET A 147 -6.18 -10.14 1.33
N SER A 148 -5.03 -10.27 2.00
CA SER A 148 -3.96 -11.16 1.53
C SER A 148 -4.30 -12.63 1.80
N ALA A 149 -4.45 -13.42 0.73
CA ALA A 149 -4.78 -14.84 0.82
C ALA A 149 -3.62 -15.65 1.43
N TYR A 150 -2.39 -15.23 1.14
CA TYR A 150 -1.17 -15.91 1.54
C TYR A 150 -0.49 -15.17 2.69
N SER A 151 0.48 -15.84 3.31
CA SER A 151 1.26 -15.26 4.41
C SER A 151 2.75 -15.19 4.09
N PHE A 152 3.10 -14.78 2.86
CA PHE A 152 4.51 -14.60 2.45
C PHE A 152 5.26 -13.61 3.36
N THR A 153 4.57 -12.58 3.84
CA THR A 153 5.12 -11.58 4.78
C THR A 153 4.78 -11.89 6.24
N GLY A 154 4.12 -13.01 6.52
CA GLY A 154 3.63 -13.35 7.86
C GLY A 154 2.43 -12.50 8.32
N LYS A 155 1.72 -11.83 7.39
CA LYS A 155 0.67 -10.85 7.70
C LYS A 155 -0.67 -11.06 7.00
N GLY A 156 -0.84 -12.12 6.20
CA GLY A 156 -2.13 -12.41 5.54
C GLY A 156 -3.06 -13.32 6.36
N LEU A 157 -4.14 -13.79 5.73
CA LEU A 157 -5.20 -14.58 6.39
C LEU A 157 -4.66 -15.73 7.27
N PRO A 158 -3.71 -16.59 6.83
CA PRO A 158 -3.20 -17.66 7.68
C PRO A 158 -2.52 -17.17 8.97
N ALA A 159 -1.86 -16.00 8.94
CA ALA A 159 -1.23 -15.44 10.13
C ALA A 159 -2.26 -14.90 11.13
N TYR A 160 -3.36 -14.28 10.65
CA TYR A 160 -4.47 -13.90 11.52
C TYR A 160 -5.15 -15.13 12.13
N GLN A 161 -5.37 -16.20 11.36
CA GLN A 161 -5.94 -17.44 11.89
C GLN A 161 -5.07 -17.99 13.02
N LYS A 162 -3.74 -18.02 12.80
CA LYS A 162 -2.78 -18.46 13.83
C LYS A 162 -2.84 -17.58 15.09
N ALA A 163 -2.94 -16.27 14.93
CA ALA A 163 -2.94 -15.32 16.05
C ALA A 163 -4.27 -15.30 16.83
N THR A 164 -5.39 -15.55 16.17
CA THR A 164 -6.74 -15.38 16.75
C THR A 164 -7.46 -16.69 17.05
N GLY A 165 -7.02 -17.81 16.48
CA GLY A 165 -7.74 -19.08 16.52
C GLY A 165 -9.04 -19.11 15.69
N LEU A 166 -9.33 -18.04 14.93
CA LEU A 166 -10.52 -17.96 14.09
C LEU A 166 -10.33 -18.70 12.76
N SER A 167 -11.45 -19.07 12.14
CA SER A 167 -11.46 -19.59 10.76
C SER A 167 -11.14 -18.48 9.75
N ALA A 168 -10.68 -18.85 8.56
CA ALA A 168 -10.33 -17.90 7.51
C ALA A 168 -11.52 -17.00 7.12
N GLU A 169 -12.74 -17.54 7.14
CA GLU A 169 -13.99 -16.82 6.84
C GLU A 169 -14.23 -15.72 7.86
N LYS A 170 -14.12 -16.05 9.16
CA LYS A 170 -14.30 -15.08 10.24
C LYS A 170 -13.25 -13.98 10.18
N VAL A 171 -11.99 -14.34 9.89
CA VAL A 171 -10.92 -13.36 9.70
C VAL A 171 -11.23 -12.45 8.51
N ALA A 172 -11.59 -13.00 7.35
CA ALA A 172 -11.87 -12.21 6.16
C ALA A 172 -13.08 -11.27 6.38
N GLY A 173 -14.13 -11.76 7.03
CA GLY A 173 -15.30 -10.95 7.38
C GLY A 173 -14.94 -9.80 8.34
N GLU A 174 -14.10 -10.08 9.33
CA GLU A 174 -13.63 -9.08 10.29
C GLU A 174 -12.73 -8.01 9.63
N LEU A 175 -11.81 -8.40 8.75
CA LEU A 175 -10.99 -7.46 7.99
C LEU A 175 -11.82 -6.59 7.04
N LEU A 176 -12.82 -7.16 6.37
CA LEU A 176 -13.78 -6.40 5.57
C LEU A 176 -14.57 -5.41 6.43
N ARG A 177 -15.04 -5.83 7.60
CA ARG A 177 -15.76 -4.97 8.54
C ARG A 177 -14.89 -3.80 8.98
N ILE A 178 -13.64 -4.05 9.38
CA ILE A 178 -12.69 -3.00 9.79
C ILE A 178 -12.48 -2.01 8.63
N ALA A 179 -12.19 -2.49 7.43
CA ALA A 179 -11.99 -1.64 6.25
C ALA A 179 -13.23 -0.77 5.96
N TRP A 180 -14.43 -1.36 6.02
CA TRP A 180 -15.68 -0.63 5.82
C TRP A 180 -15.95 0.40 6.92
N GLU A 181 -15.76 0.03 8.19
CA GLU A 181 -16.01 0.90 9.34
C GLU A 181 -15.10 2.12 9.38
N GLU A 182 -13.82 1.96 9.04
CA GLU A 182 -12.83 3.04 8.98
C GLU A 182 -12.97 3.87 7.68
N GLY A 183 -13.78 3.42 6.72
CA GLY A 183 -14.13 4.19 5.52
C GLY A 183 -13.14 4.02 4.37
N ALA A 184 -12.60 2.81 4.16
CA ALA A 184 -11.82 2.48 2.97
C ALA A 184 -12.67 2.63 1.69
N ASP A 185 -12.01 2.84 0.56
CA ASP A 185 -12.66 2.91 -0.76
C ASP A 185 -12.92 1.51 -1.36
N GLY A 186 -12.32 0.48 -0.76
CA GLY A 186 -12.51 -0.91 -1.13
C GLY A 186 -11.43 -1.81 -0.52
N VAL A 187 -11.29 -3.00 -1.07
CA VAL A 187 -10.24 -3.94 -0.71
C VAL A 187 -9.44 -4.39 -1.93
N ASN A 188 -8.17 -4.69 -1.69
CA ASN A 188 -7.25 -5.29 -2.63
C ASN A 188 -7.17 -6.80 -2.37
N MET A 189 -7.48 -7.60 -3.39
CA MET A 189 -7.33 -9.04 -3.33
C MET A 189 -5.95 -9.42 -3.87
N GLU A 190 -5.18 -10.18 -3.09
CA GLU A 190 -3.81 -10.58 -3.47
C GLU A 190 -3.80 -11.53 -4.68
N CYS A 191 -4.79 -12.41 -4.78
CA CYS A 191 -4.90 -13.34 -5.89
C CYS A 191 -5.60 -12.69 -7.07
N VAL A 192 -4.96 -12.76 -8.25
CA VAL A 192 -5.60 -12.40 -9.52
C VAL A 192 -6.78 -13.34 -9.81
N ASP A 193 -6.62 -14.64 -9.51
CA ASP A 193 -7.72 -15.60 -9.54
C ASP A 193 -8.45 -15.62 -8.19
N TYR A 194 -9.70 -15.14 -8.20
CA TYR A 194 -10.59 -15.17 -7.05
C TYR A 194 -10.74 -16.59 -6.47
N ASN A 195 -10.66 -17.64 -7.31
CA ASN A 195 -10.83 -19.02 -6.89
C ASN A 195 -9.69 -19.56 -6.01
N ASN A 196 -8.58 -18.83 -5.90
CA ASN A 196 -7.51 -19.19 -4.97
C ASN A 196 -7.89 -18.96 -3.50
N TYR A 197 -8.95 -18.19 -3.23
CA TYR A 197 -9.52 -18.11 -1.89
C TYR A 197 -10.40 -19.34 -1.61
N ALA A 198 -10.31 -19.86 -0.39
CA ALA A 198 -11.16 -20.97 0.05
C ALA A 198 -12.65 -20.66 -0.20
N PRO A 199 -13.49 -21.65 -0.60
CA PRO A 199 -14.90 -21.42 -0.90
C PRO A 199 -15.67 -20.68 0.21
N GLY A 200 -15.43 -21.02 1.48
CA GLY A 200 -16.05 -20.33 2.61
C GLY A 200 -15.67 -18.85 2.68
N VAL A 201 -14.39 -18.52 2.45
CA VAL A 201 -13.90 -17.14 2.46
C VAL A 201 -14.58 -16.33 1.35
N ARG A 202 -14.68 -16.92 0.16
CA ARG A 202 -15.38 -16.30 -0.98
C ARG A 202 -16.87 -16.07 -0.71
N ALA A 203 -17.53 -17.05 -0.10
CA ALA A 203 -18.95 -16.93 0.24
C ALA A 203 -19.19 -15.82 1.27
N GLU A 204 -18.35 -15.75 2.30
CA GLU A 204 -18.47 -14.72 3.34
C GLU A 204 -18.17 -13.32 2.81
N MET A 205 -17.11 -13.15 2.03
CA MET A 205 -16.81 -11.86 1.39
C MET A 205 -17.96 -11.41 0.48
N ARG A 206 -18.51 -12.31 -0.33
CA ARG A 206 -19.65 -12.00 -1.20
C ARG A 206 -20.88 -11.59 -0.38
N ARG A 207 -21.24 -12.35 0.65
CA ARG A 207 -22.38 -12.04 1.53
C ARG A 207 -22.28 -10.63 2.11
N LEU A 208 -21.08 -10.21 2.53
CA LEU A 208 -20.83 -8.90 3.11
C LEU A 208 -20.82 -7.78 2.07
N LEU A 209 -20.17 -8.00 0.92
CA LEU A 209 -20.05 -7.01 -0.16
C LEU A 209 -21.34 -6.85 -0.99
N ASP A 210 -22.21 -7.84 -1.02
CA ASP A 210 -23.54 -7.71 -1.64
C ASP A 210 -24.59 -7.18 -0.65
N GLY A 211 -24.27 -7.19 0.66
CA GLY A 211 -25.16 -6.76 1.74
C GLY A 211 -24.63 -5.55 2.51
N PRO A 212 -24.29 -5.70 3.81
CA PRO A 212 -24.07 -4.57 4.71
C PRO A 212 -22.89 -3.66 4.32
N PHE A 213 -21.90 -4.19 3.61
CA PHE A 213 -20.67 -3.46 3.25
C PHE A 213 -20.61 -3.10 1.76
N ARG A 214 -21.72 -3.22 1.03
CA ARG A 214 -21.80 -2.95 -0.42
C ARG A 214 -21.32 -1.56 -0.82
N PHE A 215 -21.65 -0.57 -0.01
CA PHE A 215 -21.25 0.80 -0.25
C PHE A 215 -20.31 1.27 0.83
N LYS A 216 -19.30 2.06 0.42
CA LYS A 216 -18.42 2.79 1.32
C LYS A 216 -19.25 3.48 2.40
N ARG A 217 -18.85 3.29 3.66
CA ARG A 217 -19.49 3.96 4.78
C ARG A 217 -19.36 5.48 4.62
N ARG A 218 -20.49 6.16 4.46
CA ARG A 218 -20.52 7.64 4.53
C ARG A 218 -20.31 8.04 5.98
N LYS A 219 -19.28 8.84 6.26
CA LYS A 219 -19.22 9.55 7.55
C LYS A 219 -20.40 10.50 7.56
N LYS A 220 -21.28 10.41 8.57
CA LYS A 220 -22.29 11.44 8.79
C LYS A 220 -21.54 12.76 8.93
N GLU A 221 -21.81 13.72 8.05
CA GLU A 221 -21.38 15.09 8.22
C GLU A 221 -21.91 15.54 9.60
N LYS A 222 -20.98 15.92 10.49
CA LYS A 222 -21.30 16.53 11.77
C LYS A 222 -21.30 18.03 11.58
#